data_AF-A0A431K9F1-F1
#
_entry.id   AF-A0A431K9F1-F1
#
_cell.length_a   1.000
_cell.length_b   1.000
_cell.length_c   1.000
_cell.angle_alpha   90.00
_cell.angle_beta   90.00
_cell.angle_gamma   90.00
#
_symmetry.space_group_name_H-M   'P 1'
#
loop_
_entity.id
_entity.type
_entity.pdbx_description
1 polymer ?
#
loop_
_entity_poly.entity_id
_entity_poly.type
_entity_poly.pdbx_seq_one_letter_code
_entity_poly.pdbx_strand_id
1 'polypeptide(L)'
;MKWNVRHLAASTLMAFTAVSQAAVVTSQPYDLGLQGAATLTFSQDVLDTLSIYTPTVAPYGWAYAPYVTKDQDGNYSNMLSAAPINSLTWDNSTNQLLRFGTTGGLTLTVPQRTAVSSGGSLTVTDLDADLSTKTVYATIIGTNGVGTISHLALWTFSGIGGSTSLSASNLTLTNLAITTQGFNAFKQSLGLLALGRAALAGVTDYGTLSALVKSPLDLGAPPPWYVSSLPEPSTYAFMGLGLVGIVLSTRRARRH
;
A
#
# COMPACT_ATOMS: atom_id res chain seq x y z
N MET A 1 21.08 68.62 -30.37
CA MET A 1 19.90 68.03 -31.05
C MET A 1 19.62 66.66 -30.42
N LYS A 2 18.37 66.15 -30.51
CA LYS A 2 17.83 64.82 -30.08
C LYS A 2 18.89 63.68 -30.07
N TRP A 3 18.90 62.64 -29.21
CA TRP A 3 18.00 62.07 -28.16
C TRP A 3 18.82 60.94 -27.43
N ASN A 4 18.42 60.17 -26.38
CA ASN A 4 17.47 60.24 -25.23
C ASN A 4 17.55 58.88 -24.43
N VAL A 5 16.84 58.75 -23.30
CA VAL A 5 16.39 57.50 -22.58
C VAL A 5 17.34 56.82 -21.57
N ARG A 6 16.98 56.96 -20.26
CA ARG A 6 16.70 55.95 -19.18
C ARG A 6 17.44 54.57 -19.23
N HIS A 7 17.77 53.90 -18.12
CA HIS A 7 16.95 53.66 -16.90
C HIS A 7 17.77 53.44 -15.61
N LEU A 8 17.20 53.84 -14.47
CA LEU A 8 17.49 53.24 -13.16
C LEU A 8 16.83 51.85 -13.09
N ALA A 9 17.59 50.81 -12.76
CA ALA A 9 17.06 49.49 -12.42
C ALA A 9 17.13 49.32 -10.89
N ALA A 10 15.97 49.35 -10.23
CA ALA A 10 15.90 49.12 -8.79
C ALA A 10 16.08 47.62 -8.50
N SER A 11 17.09 47.26 -7.69
CA SER A 11 17.28 45.89 -7.20
C SER A 11 16.25 45.58 -6.10
N THR A 12 15.01 45.29 -6.50
CA THR A 12 13.95 44.81 -5.61
C THR A 12 14.36 43.48 -4.98
N LEU A 13 14.74 43.52 -3.71
CA LEU A 13 15.05 42.34 -2.90
C LEU A 13 13.78 41.50 -2.73
N MET A 14 13.55 40.52 -3.60
CA MET A 14 12.46 39.56 -3.43
C MET A 14 12.79 38.62 -2.27
N ALA A 15 12.38 39.03 -1.07
CA ALA A 15 12.29 38.16 0.08
C ALA A 15 11.21 37.10 -0.19
N PHE A 16 11.63 35.94 -0.70
CA PHE A 16 10.80 34.76 -0.76
C PHE A 16 10.46 34.32 0.67
N THR A 17 9.31 34.77 1.18
CA THR A 17 8.64 34.16 2.33
C THR A 17 8.13 32.79 1.88
N ALA A 18 9.05 31.83 1.79
CA ALA A 18 8.74 30.44 1.49
C ALA A 18 7.93 29.88 2.65
N VAL A 19 6.60 29.92 2.52
CA VAL A 19 5.71 29.09 3.33
C VAL A 19 6.07 27.65 2.97
N SER A 20 6.77 26.97 3.88
CA SER A 20 7.13 25.56 3.73
C SER A 20 5.86 24.72 3.82
N GLN A 21 5.15 24.60 2.70
CA GLN A 21 3.98 23.76 2.59
C GLN A 21 4.38 22.31 2.90
N ALA A 22 3.70 21.69 3.86
CA ALA A 22 3.84 20.28 4.16
C ALA A 22 3.67 19.47 2.88
N ALA A 23 4.72 18.75 2.48
CA ALA A 23 4.71 17.96 1.26
C ALA A 23 4.40 16.52 1.62
N VAL A 24 3.37 15.99 0.97
CA VAL A 24 3.08 14.56 0.98
C VAL A 24 4.13 13.86 0.14
N VAL A 25 4.92 12.99 0.77
CA VAL A 25 5.99 12.22 0.10
C VAL A 25 5.60 10.75 0.10
N THR A 26 5.79 10.07 -1.03
CA THR A 26 5.64 8.62 -1.18
C THR A 26 6.99 8.00 -1.57
N SER A 27 7.39 6.91 -0.91
CA SER A 27 8.59 6.14 -1.26
C SER A 27 8.38 4.64 -1.00
N GLN A 28 9.36 3.81 -1.37
CA GLN A 28 9.46 2.46 -0.82
C GLN A 28 10.03 2.53 0.61
N PRO A 29 9.71 1.57 1.50
CA PRO A 29 10.36 1.47 2.81
C PRO A 29 11.89 1.34 2.72
N TYR A 30 12.39 0.59 1.73
CA TYR A 30 13.83 0.35 1.54
C TYR A 30 14.61 1.64 1.27
N ASP A 31 14.03 2.61 0.53
CA ASP A 31 14.64 3.93 0.26
C ASP A 31 14.93 4.71 1.57
N LEU A 32 14.18 4.41 2.62
CA LEU A 32 14.26 5.03 3.95
C LEU A 32 15.01 4.16 4.97
N GLY A 33 15.50 2.99 4.59
CA GLY A 33 16.04 1.98 5.51
C GLY A 33 15.01 1.37 6.47
N LEU A 34 13.73 1.43 6.10
CA LEU A 34 12.61 0.89 6.87
C LEU A 34 12.23 -0.51 6.39
N GLN A 35 11.83 -1.36 7.34
CA GLN A 35 11.21 -2.65 7.05
C GLN A 35 9.85 -2.75 7.74
N GLY A 36 8.91 -3.45 7.10
CA GLY A 36 7.59 -3.66 7.68
C GLY A 36 6.71 -4.63 6.92
N ALA A 37 5.68 -5.10 7.61
CA ALA A 37 4.62 -5.95 7.07
C ALA A 37 3.27 -5.47 7.61
N ALA A 38 2.21 -5.71 6.84
CA ALA A 38 0.84 -5.58 7.32
C ALA A 38 0.19 -6.97 7.44
N THR A 39 -0.49 -7.19 8.56
CA THR A 39 -1.19 -8.43 8.90
C THR A 39 -2.68 -8.15 9.00
N LEU A 40 -3.44 -8.74 8.09
CA LEU A 40 -4.90 -8.84 8.16
C LEU A 40 -5.28 -10.00 9.09
N THR A 41 -6.07 -9.72 10.12
CA THR A 41 -6.66 -10.70 11.04
C THR A 41 -8.17 -10.65 10.88
N PHE A 42 -8.80 -11.76 10.54
CA PHE A 42 -10.25 -11.80 10.31
C PHE A 42 -11.05 -11.87 11.63
N SER A 43 -12.24 -11.28 11.64
CA SER A 43 -13.21 -11.36 12.74
C SER A 43 -13.87 -12.75 12.83
N GLN A 44 -14.50 -13.06 13.98
CA GLN A 44 -15.26 -14.31 14.12
C GLN A 44 -16.44 -14.38 13.12
N ASP A 45 -17.17 -13.28 12.91
CA ASP A 45 -18.22 -13.16 11.89
C ASP A 45 -17.74 -13.64 10.50
N VAL A 46 -16.51 -13.26 10.11
CA VAL A 46 -15.90 -13.73 8.87
C VAL A 46 -15.49 -15.19 8.96
N LEU A 47 -14.87 -15.64 10.05
CA LEU A 47 -14.46 -17.04 10.20
C LEU A 47 -15.66 -18.02 10.15
N ASP A 48 -16.78 -17.66 10.78
CA ASP A 48 -18.03 -18.42 10.73
C ASP A 48 -18.60 -18.42 9.29
N THR A 49 -18.61 -17.25 8.63
CA THR A 49 -19.04 -17.09 7.24
C THR A 49 -18.17 -17.91 6.27
N LEU A 50 -16.85 -17.93 6.45
CA LEU A 50 -15.92 -18.75 5.68
C LEU A 50 -16.10 -20.25 6.00
N SER A 51 -16.55 -20.61 7.21
CA SER A 51 -16.88 -22.00 7.58
C SER A 51 -18.08 -22.53 6.78
N ILE A 52 -19.08 -21.69 6.50
CA ILE A 52 -20.20 -22.04 5.61
C ILE A 52 -19.72 -22.34 4.17
N TYR A 53 -18.68 -21.65 3.69
CA TYR A 53 -18.16 -21.79 2.32
C TYR A 53 -17.09 -22.89 2.18
N THR A 54 -16.33 -23.13 3.26
CA THR A 54 -15.12 -23.97 3.33
C THR A 54 -14.10 -23.70 2.20
N PRO A 55 -13.57 -22.47 2.05
CA PRO A 55 -12.59 -22.18 1.00
C PRO A 55 -11.26 -22.88 1.29
N THR A 56 -10.59 -23.35 0.24
CA THR A 56 -9.13 -23.52 0.33
C THR A 56 -8.48 -22.14 0.30
N VAL A 57 -7.42 -21.98 1.08
CA VAL A 57 -6.77 -20.70 1.37
C VAL A 57 -5.29 -20.82 1.01
N ALA A 58 -4.78 -19.89 0.20
CA ALA A 58 -3.39 -19.90 -0.27
C ALA A 58 -2.82 -18.47 -0.31
N PRO A 59 -1.50 -18.27 -0.10
CA PRO A 59 -0.87 -16.98 -0.31
C PRO A 59 -0.88 -16.60 -1.80
N TYR A 60 -0.79 -15.31 -2.08
CA TYR A 60 -0.64 -14.78 -3.44
C TYR A 60 0.50 -13.75 -3.51
N GLY A 61 1.24 -13.76 -4.62
CA GLY A 61 2.35 -12.84 -4.85
C GLY A 61 3.45 -13.00 -3.80
N TRP A 62 3.78 -11.90 -3.13
CA TRP A 62 4.86 -11.82 -2.13
C TRP A 62 4.36 -11.92 -0.68
N ALA A 63 3.11 -12.31 -0.45
CA ALA A 63 2.60 -12.56 0.89
C ALA A 63 3.24 -13.79 1.55
N TYR A 64 3.34 -13.74 2.88
CA TYR A 64 3.73 -14.89 3.68
C TYR A 64 2.63 -15.95 3.68
N ALA A 65 2.99 -17.21 3.94
CA ALA A 65 1.99 -18.28 4.08
C ALA A 65 0.96 -17.92 5.17
N PRO A 66 -0.35 -17.98 4.87
CA PRO A 66 -1.38 -17.57 5.82
C PRO A 66 -1.44 -18.54 7.00
N TYR A 67 -1.59 -18.00 8.20
CA TYR A 67 -1.82 -18.81 9.38
C TYR A 67 -3.31 -19.12 9.47
N VAL A 68 -3.67 -20.41 9.39
CA VAL A 68 -5.07 -20.87 9.38
C VAL A 68 -5.21 -22.02 10.36
N THR A 69 -6.12 -21.89 11.33
CA THR A 69 -6.50 -22.98 12.23
C THR A 69 -7.98 -23.32 12.10
N LYS A 70 -8.31 -24.55 12.46
CA LYS A 70 -9.68 -25.05 12.53
C LYS A 70 -9.97 -25.60 13.92
N ASP A 71 -11.24 -25.68 14.28
CA ASP A 71 -11.72 -26.38 15.47
C ASP A 71 -11.82 -27.91 15.22
N GLN A 72 -12.44 -28.65 16.15
CA GLN A 72 -12.63 -30.10 16.02
C GLN A 72 -13.71 -30.49 15.00
N ASP A 73 -14.64 -29.58 14.70
CA ASP A 73 -15.75 -29.78 13.75
C ASP A 73 -15.38 -29.37 12.30
N GLY A 74 -14.24 -28.68 12.13
CA GLY A 74 -13.70 -28.26 10.84
C GLY A 74 -14.02 -26.82 10.43
N ASN A 75 -14.61 -26.02 11.31
CA ASN A 75 -14.83 -24.58 11.15
C ASN A 75 -13.50 -23.82 11.33
N TYR A 76 -13.38 -22.60 10.80
CA TYR A 76 -12.17 -21.79 10.99
C TYR A 76 -12.17 -21.16 12.39
N SER A 77 -11.11 -21.39 13.15
CA SER A 77 -10.92 -20.85 14.51
C SER A 77 -9.94 -19.67 14.56
N ASN A 78 -9.11 -19.52 13.52
CA ASN A 78 -8.26 -18.36 13.31
C ASN A 78 -7.85 -18.28 11.83
N MET A 79 -7.70 -17.06 11.29
CA MET A 79 -7.12 -16.81 9.98
C MET A 79 -6.39 -15.47 9.97
N LEU A 80 -5.09 -15.51 9.67
CA LEU A 80 -4.26 -14.33 9.44
C LEU A 80 -3.57 -14.42 8.07
N SER A 81 -3.50 -13.28 7.39
CA SER A 81 -2.74 -13.09 6.15
C SER A 81 -1.77 -11.94 6.32
N ALA A 82 -0.49 -12.16 6.09
CA ALA A 82 0.55 -11.13 6.24
C ALA A 82 1.25 -10.88 4.89
N ALA A 83 1.48 -9.61 4.57
CA ALA A 83 2.18 -9.20 3.36
C ALA A 83 3.23 -8.11 3.66
N PRO A 84 4.39 -8.12 2.97
CA PRO A 84 5.40 -7.08 3.12
C PRO A 84 4.85 -5.72 2.64
N ILE A 85 5.19 -4.66 3.38
CA ILE A 85 4.87 -3.29 2.98
C ILE A 85 5.79 -2.90 1.82
N ASN A 86 5.22 -2.38 0.74
CA ASN A 86 5.95 -1.96 -0.46
C ASN A 86 6.06 -0.44 -0.58
N SER A 87 5.13 0.30 0.02
CA SER A 87 5.04 1.75 -0.14
C SER A 87 4.54 2.41 1.13
N LEU A 88 5.09 3.58 1.42
CA LEU A 88 4.70 4.43 2.53
C LEU A 88 4.49 5.84 1.97
N THR A 89 3.42 6.50 2.42
CA THR A 89 3.18 7.92 2.14
C THR A 89 2.99 8.66 3.45
N TRP A 90 3.71 9.76 3.65
CA TRP A 90 3.72 10.52 4.90
C TRP A 90 3.76 12.03 4.66
N ASP A 91 3.38 12.78 5.67
CA ASP A 91 3.59 14.23 5.77
C ASP A 91 5.05 14.49 6.21
N ASN A 92 5.85 15.13 5.36
CA ASN A 92 7.26 15.40 5.64
C ASN A 92 7.51 16.47 6.73
N SER A 93 6.48 17.16 7.20
CA SER A 93 6.57 18.17 8.27
C SER A 93 6.25 17.60 9.65
N THR A 94 5.31 16.66 9.76
CA THR A 94 4.93 16.00 11.02
C THR A 94 5.50 14.59 11.17
N ASN A 95 6.05 14.00 10.10
CA ASN A 95 6.46 12.59 10.00
C ASN A 95 5.34 11.58 10.32
N GLN A 96 4.07 12.00 10.15
CA GLN A 96 2.92 11.10 10.28
C GLN A 96 2.68 10.36 8.97
N LEU A 97 2.59 9.03 9.08
CA LEU A 97 2.10 8.15 8.03
C LEU A 97 0.66 8.54 7.67
N LEU A 98 0.41 8.67 6.36
CA LEU A 98 -0.90 8.99 5.78
C LEU A 98 -1.48 7.79 5.02
N ARG A 99 -0.64 6.92 4.46
CA ARG A 99 -1.04 5.74 3.68
C ARG A 99 0.07 4.70 3.61
N PHE A 100 -0.28 3.42 3.57
CA PHE A 100 0.68 2.32 3.37
C PHE A 100 0.14 1.27 2.39
N GLY A 101 1.00 0.76 1.51
CA GLY A 101 0.69 -0.30 0.56
C GLY A 101 1.50 -1.58 0.82
N THR A 102 0.96 -2.74 0.43
CA THR A 102 1.64 -4.05 0.49
C THR A 102 1.83 -4.65 -0.90
N THR A 103 2.74 -5.62 -1.05
CA THR A 103 2.79 -6.50 -2.24
C THR A 103 2.30 -7.90 -1.89
N GLY A 104 1.37 -8.44 -2.68
CA GLY A 104 0.78 -9.76 -2.48
C GLY A 104 -0.47 -9.75 -1.57
N GLY A 105 -1.00 -10.94 -1.30
CA GLY A 105 -2.14 -11.12 -0.41
C GLY A 105 -2.63 -12.57 -0.34
N LEU A 106 -3.94 -12.77 -0.43
CA LEU A 106 -4.62 -14.05 -0.14
C LEU A 106 -5.52 -14.48 -1.29
N THR A 107 -5.48 -15.77 -1.65
CA THR A 107 -6.45 -16.40 -2.56
C THR A 107 -7.37 -17.33 -1.77
N LEU A 108 -8.68 -17.12 -1.91
CA LEU A 108 -9.75 -17.99 -1.46
C LEU A 108 -10.32 -18.73 -2.67
N THR A 109 -10.43 -20.06 -2.62
CA THR A 109 -11.11 -20.87 -3.63
C THR A 109 -12.25 -21.67 -2.99
N VAL A 110 -13.48 -21.38 -3.39
CA VAL A 110 -14.70 -21.99 -2.84
C VAL A 110 -15.18 -23.11 -3.78
N PRO A 111 -15.41 -24.33 -3.27
CA PRO A 111 -16.02 -25.41 -4.07
C PRO A 111 -17.51 -25.16 -4.28
N GLN A 112 -18.09 -25.76 -5.33
CA GLN A 112 -19.53 -25.72 -5.55
C GLN A 112 -20.28 -26.36 -4.36
N ARG A 113 -21.22 -25.62 -3.76
CA ARG A 113 -22.05 -26.04 -2.62
C ARG A 113 -23.49 -25.59 -2.83
N THR A 114 -24.44 -26.53 -2.84
CA THR A 114 -25.87 -26.29 -3.05
C THR A 114 -26.39 -25.14 -2.18
N ALA A 115 -27.10 -24.19 -2.82
CA ALA A 115 -27.64 -22.95 -2.22
C ALA A 115 -26.62 -21.97 -1.59
N VAL A 116 -25.33 -22.32 -1.50
CA VAL A 116 -24.25 -21.50 -0.93
C VAL A 116 -23.37 -20.86 -2.02
N SER A 117 -22.83 -21.64 -2.96
CA SER A 117 -21.93 -21.16 -4.02
C SER A 117 -21.97 -22.04 -5.27
N SER A 118 -21.87 -21.44 -6.46
CA SER A 118 -21.63 -22.16 -7.73
C SER A 118 -20.19 -22.64 -7.91
N GLY A 119 -19.29 -22.29 -6.98
CA GLY A 119 -17.85 -22.43 -7.11
C GLY A 119 -17.18 -21.18 -7.69
N GLY A 120 -15.91 -20.98 -7.36
CA GLY A 120 -15.08 -19.90 -7.89
C GLY A 120 -13.86 -19.59 -7.01
N SER A 121 -13.00 -18.69 -7.47
CA SER A 121 -11.91 -18.14 -6.66
C SER A 121 -11.89 -16.61 -6.66
N LEU A 122 -11.31 -16.08 -5.60
CA LEU A 122 -11.14 -14.66 -5.28
C LEU A 122 -9.75 -14.47 -4.67
N THR A 123 -8.90 -13.73 -5.34
CA THR A 123 -7.66 -13.20 -4.79
C THR A 123 -7.88 -11.76 -4.37
N VAL A 124 -7.47 -11.43 -3.14
CA VAL A 124 -7.30 -10.07 -2.64
C VAL A 124 -5.80 -9.86 -2.49
N THR A 125 -5.23 -8.93 -3.24
CA THR A 125 -3.78 -8.65 -3.27
C THR A 125 -3.52 -7.16 -3.29
N ASP A 126 -2.32 -6.76 -2.87
CA ASP A 126 -1.82 -5.39 -2.97
C ASP A 126 -2.76 -4.40 -2.25
N LEU A 127 -2.93 -4.62 -0.94
CA LEU A 127 -3.70 -3.76 -0.05
C LEU A 127 -3.03 -2.38 0.03
N ASP A 128 -3.83 -1.33 -0.01
CA ASP A 128 -3.39 0.07 0.02
C ASP A 128 -4.32 0.87 0.92
N ALA A 129 -3.87 1.13 2.15
CA ALA A 129 -4.69 1.64 3.25
C ALA A 129 -4.45 3.14 3.46
N ASP A 130 -5.46 3.95 3.14
CA ASP A 130 -5.43 5.41 3.22
C ASP A 130 -6.10 5.89 4.52
N LEU A 131 -5.29 6.51 5.38
CA LEU A 131 -5.69 6.95 6.72
C LEU A 131 -6.46 8.27 6.70
N SER A 132 -6.41 9.02 5.58
CA SER A 132 -7.12 10.28 5.39
C SER A 132 -8.55 10.05 4.90
N THR A 133 -8.75 9.13 3.95
CA THR A 133 -10.06 8.74 3.42
C THR A 133 -10.70 7.56 4.16
N LYS A 134 -10.00 7.00 5.16
CA LYS A 134 -10.39 5.84 5.97
C LYS A 134 -10.84 4.63 5.13
N THR A 135 -10.14 4.40 4.02
CA THR A 135 -10.46 3.38 3.02
C THR A 135 -9.25 2.50 2.75
N VAL A 136 -9.44 1.18 2.76
CA VAL A 136 -8.48 0.18 2.28
C VAL A 136 -8.87 -0.22 0.88
N TYR A 137 -8.02 0.12 -0.07
CA TYR A 137 -8.11 -0.32 -1.46
C TYR A 137 -7.37 -1.65 -1.63
N ALA A 138 -7.72 -2.41 -2.67
CA ALA A 138 -7.06 -3.66 -3.03
C ALA A 138 -7.11 -3.90 -4.54
N THR A 139 -6.16 -4.67 -5.06
CA THR A 139 -6.32 -5.34 -6.35
C THR A 139 -7.13 -6.63 -6.11
N ILE A 140 -8.24 -6.77 -6.83
CA ILE A 140 -9.07 -7.98 -6.80
C ILE A 140 -8.82 -8.78 -8.07
N ILE A 141 -8.61 -10.09 -7.96
CA ILE A 141 -8.59 -11.02 -9.11
C ILE A 141 -9.66 -12.09 -8.87
N GLY A 142 -10.66 -12.19 -9.73
CA GLY A 142 -11.84 -13.02 -9.50
C GLY A 142 -12.33 -13.81 -10.70
N THR A 143 -12.83 -15.02 -10.44
CA THR A 143 -13.50 -15.84 -11.46
C THR A 143 -14.91 -15.30 -11.78
N ASN A 144 -15.73 -16.09 -12.49
CA ASN A 144 -17.15 -15.78 -12.75
C ASN A 144 -17.37 -14.39 -13.40
N GLY A 145 -16.44 -13.96 -14.26
CA GLY A 145 -16.51 -12.72 -15.03
C GLY A 145 -16.08 -11.45 -14.28
N VAL A 146 -15.45 -11.55 -13.11
CA VAL A 146 -14.88 -10.37 -12.41
C VAL A 146 -13.55 -9.93 -13.05
N GLY A 147 -12.66 -10.88 -13.37
CA GLY A 147 -11.33 -10.56 -13.91
C GLY A 147 -10.44 -9.87 -12.88
N THR A 148 -9.54 -8.99 -13.34
CA THR A 148 -8.68 -8.18 -12.46
C THR A 148 -9.24 -6.76 -12.35
N ILE A 149 -9.45 -6.28 -11.12
CA ILE A 149 -9.88 -4.91 -10.83
C ILE A 149 -8.76 -4.17 -10.09
N SER A 150 -8.18 -3.19 -10.77
CA SER A 150 -7.28 -2.17 -10.21
C SER A 150 -7.89 -1.41 -9.02
N HIS A 151 -7.21 -1.36 -7.87
CA HIS A 151 -7.43 -0.34 -6.83
C HIS A 151 -8.91 -0.17 -6.40
N LEU A 152 -9.62 -1.29 -6.20
CA LEU A 152 -11.00 -1.30 -5.75
C LEU A 152 -11.06 -0.92 -4.27
N ALA A 153 -11.96 -0.01 -3.89
CA ALA A 153 -12.23 0.31 -2.49
C ALA A 153 -12.88 -0.90 -1.81
N LEU A 154 -12.10 -1.68 -1.05
CA LEU A 154 -12.53 -2.98 -0.53
C LEU A 154 -13.20 -2.85 0.85
N TRP A 155 -12.52 -2.20 1.78
CA TRP A 155 -13.02 -1.93 3.13
C TRP A 155 -12.96 -0.44 3.45
N THR A 156 -13.86 0.03 4.31
CA THR A 156 -13.64 1.24 5.13
C THR A 156 -13.30 0.82 6.56
N PHE A 157 -12.76 1.74 7.37
CA PHE A 157 -12.51 1.50 8.79
C PHE A 157 -12.93 2.70 9.63
N SER A 158 -13.40 2.46 10.85
CA SER A 158 -13.76 3.55 11.77
C SER A 158 -12.60 3.90 12.72
N GLY A 159 -11.92 2.88 13.24
CA GLY A 159 -10.90 3.00 14.27
C GLY A 159 -9.47 3.02 13.72
N ILE A 160 -8.62 3.82 14.36
CA ILE A 160 -7.17 3.90 14.13
C ILE A 160 -6.54 3.84 15.52
N GLY A 161 -5.73 2.81 15.77
CA GLY A 161 -5.05 2.59 17.05
C GLY A 161 -3.53 2.50 16.89
N GLY A 162 -2.79 2.88 17.94
CA GLY A 162 -1.33 2.81 17.96
C GLY A 162 -0.63 4.05 17.41
N SER A 163 0.57 3.86 16.84
CA SER A 163 1.47 4.93 16.37
C SER A 163 1.43 5.05 14.84
N THR A 164 1.20 6.27 14.35
CA THR A 164 1.37 6.68 12.95
C THR A 164 2.73 7.34 12.67
N SER A 165 3.63 7.44 13.65
CA SER A 165 4.95 8.07 13.47
C SER A 165 5.86 7.19 12.62
N LEU A 166 6.29 7.66 11.44
CA LEU A 166 7.02 6.91 10.41
C LEU A 166 8.23 6.11 10.95
N SER A 167 8.94 6.65 11.94
CA SER A 167 10.13 6.02 12.54
C SER A 167 9.81 4.76 13.36
N ALA A 168 8.57 4.63 13.83
CA ALA A 168 8.09 3.53 14.67
C ALA A 168 6.55 3.39 14.55
N SER A 169 6.07 3.13 13.33
CA SER A 169 4.64 2.89 13.12
C SER A 169 4.28 1.51 13.62
N ASN A 170 3.41 1.43 14.62
CA ASN A 170 2.72 0.21 15.01
C ASN A 170 1.24 0.56 15.05
N LEU A 171 0.57 0.32 13.93
CA LEU A 171 -0.71 0.92 13.57
C LEU A 171 -1.73 -0.20 13.36
N THR A 172 -2.88 -0.12 14.00
CA THR A 172 -3.99 -1.08 13.79
C THR A 172 -5.24 -0.35 13.36
N LEU A 173 -5.78 -0.75 12.20
CA LEU A 173 -7.07 -0.32 11.70
C LEU A 173 -8.14 -1.31 12.19
N THR A 174 -9.25 -0.79 12.73
CA THR A 174 -10.29 -1.62 13.37
C THR A 174 -11.70 -1.28 12.90
N ASN A 175 -12.59 -2.26 13.04
CA ASN A 175 -13.95 -2.25 12.48
C ASN A 175 -13.88 -2.12 10.94
N LEU A 176 -13.27 -3.12 10.29
CA LEU A 176 -13.18 -3.18 8.84
C LEU A 176 -14.59 -3.48 8.28
N ALA A 177 -15.17 -2.58 7.50
CA ALA A 177 -16.50 -2.75 6.91
C ALA A 177 -16.40 -2.85 5.38
N ILE A 178 -16.95 -3.90 4.76
CA ILE A 178 -16.86 -4.09 3.32
C ILE A 178 -17.67 -3.03 2.56
N THR A 179 -17.13 -2.48 1.48
CA THR A 179 -17.89 -1.55 0.63
C THR A 179 -18.88 -2.31 -0.26
N THR A 180 -19.87 -1.59 -0.81
CA THR A 180 -20.76 -2.13 -1.85
C THR A 180 -20.00 -2.64 -3.09
N GLN A 181 -18.83 -2.08 -3.41
CA GLN A 181 -17.98 -2.55 -4.51
C GLN A 181 -17.28 -3.87 -4.13
N GLY A 182 -16.66 -3.92 -2.95
CA GLY A 182 -16.02 -5.12 -2.41
C GLY A 182 -17.00 -6.29 -2.28
N PHE A 183 -18.17 -6.04 -1.70
CA PHE A 183 -19.23 -7.05 -1.55
C PHE A 183 -19.70 -7.59 -2.90
N ASN A 184 -19.87 -6.72 -3.91
CA ASN A 184 -20.26 -7.15 -5.26
C ASN A 184 -19.17 -8.00 -5.93
N ALA A 185 -17.91 -7.61 -5.78
CA ALA A 185 -16.77 -8.39 -6.29
C ALA A 185 -16.68 -9.76 -5.59
N PHE A 186 -16.73 -9.82 -4.26
CA PHE A 186 -16.71 -11.07 -3.48
C PHE A 186 -17.85 -12.01 -3.88
N LYS A 187 -19.08 -11.48 -3.91
CA LYS A 187 -20.29 -12.19 -4.33
C LYS A 187 -20.14 -12.83 -5.71
N GLN A 188 -19.61 -12.09 -6.69
CA GLN A 188 -19.48 -12.58 -8.05
C GLN A 188 -18.30 -13.55 -8.17
N SER A 189 -17.10 -13.16 -7.73
CA SER A 189 -15.88 -13.99 -7.79
C SER A 189 -16.08 -15.38 -7.20
N LEU A 190 -16.68 -15.46 -6.01
CA LEU A 190 -16.97 -16.72 -5.30
C LEU A 190 -18.31 -17.37 -5.69
N GLY A 191 -19.04 -16.82 -6.66
CA GLY A 191 -20.28 -17.40 -7.17
C GLY A 191 -21.38 -17.56 -6.13
N LEU A 192 -21.48 -16.62 -5.17
CA LEU A 192 -22.32 -16.77 -3.99
C LEU A 192 -23.81 -16.80 -4.34
N LEU A 193 -24.47 -17.88 -3.91
CA LEU A 193 -25.90 -18.12 -4.07
C LEU A 193 -26.69 -17.51 -2.90
N ALA A 194 -27.98 -17.84 -2.76
CA ALA A 194 -28.88 -17.19 -1.81
C ALA A 194 -28.36 -17.21 -0.35
N LEU A 195 -27.97 -18.38 0.18
CA LEU A 195 -27.45 -18.50 1.54
C LEU A 195 -26.04 -17.92 1.65
N GLY A 196 -25.20 -18.10 0.62
CA GLY A 196 -23.85 -17.56 0.61
C GLY A 196 -23.83 -16.04 0.76
N ARG A 197 -24.65 -15.34 -0.02
CA ARG A 197 -24.81 -13.88 0.06
C ARG A 197 -25.40 -13.41 1.38
N ALA A 198 -26.33 -14.18 1.96
CA ALA A 198 -26.95 -13.84 3.24
C ALA A 198 -25.93 -13.89 4.38
N ALA A 199 -25.06 -14.89 4.40
CA ALA A 199 -23.96 -14.97 5.38
C ALA A 199 -23.00 -13.77 5.26
N LEU A 200 -22.49 -13.47 4.07
CA LEU A 200 -21.58 -12.32 3.86
C LEU A 200 -22.22 -10.98 4.20
N ALA A 201 -23.55 -10.85 4.01
CA ALA A 201 -24.30 -9.64 4.34
C ALA A 201 -24.62 -9.51 5.85
N GLY A 202 -24.43 -10.57 6.64
CA GLY A 202 -24.53 -10.54 8.09
C GLY A 202 -23.25 -10.07 8.79
N VAL A 203 -22.10 -10.16 8.12
CA VAL A 203 -20.79 -9.73 8.66
C VAL A 203 -20.76 -8.20 8.78
N THR A 204 -20.59 -7.69 10.00
CA THR A 204 -20.54 -6.24 10.27
C THR A 204 -19.13 -5.71 10.51
N ASP A 205 -18.27 -6.50 11.16
CA ASP A 205 -16.82 -6.29 11.22
C ASP A 205 -16.11 -7.42 10.46
N TYR A 206 -15.15 -7.07 9.62
CA TYR A 206 -14.28 -7.99 8.88
C TYR A 206 -12.95 -8.26 9.60
N GLY A 207 -12.69 -7.54 10.71
CA GLY A 207 -11.55 -7.75 11.60
C GLY A 207 -10.62 -6.55 11.67
N THR A 208 -9.31 -6.79 11.65
CA THR A 208 -8.29 -5.74 11.82
C THR A 208 -7.15 -5.86 10.82
N LEU A 209 -6.58 -4.72 10.42
CA LEU A 209 -5.37 -4.64 9.61
C LEU A 209 -4.28 -3.93 10.42
N SER A 210 -3.26 -4.68 10.85
CA SER A 210 -2.15 -4.15 11.64
C SER A 210 -0.89 -4.00 10.81
N ALA A 211 -0.36 -2.79 10.66
CA ALA A 211 0.88 -2.46 9.98
C ALA A 211 1.99 -2.11 10.97
N LEU A 212 3.12 -2.80 10.85
CA LEU A 212 4.30 -2.62 11.69
C LEU A 212 5.48 -2.19 10.82
N VAL A 213 5.96 -0.96 11.00
CA VAL A 213 7.13 -0.38 10.32
C VAL A 213 8.19 -0.06 11.37
N LYS A 214 9.44 -0.48 11.13
CA LYS A 214 10.55 -0.32 12.07
C LYS A 214 11.73 0.43 11.46
N SER A 215 12.35 1.28 12.25
CA SER A 215 13.59 1.99 11.95
C SER A 215 14.62 1.83 13.08
N PRO A 216 15.92 1.66 12.79
CA PRO A 216 16.49 0.94 11.66
C PRO A 216 16.65 -0.56 12.02
N LEU A 217 16.49 -1.46 11.05
CA LEU A 217 16.85 -2.88 11.22
C LEU A 217 17.51 -3.44 9.97
N ASP A 218 18.45 -4.37 10.20
CA ASP A 218 19.39 -4.95 9.25
C ASP A 218 18.77 -5.26 7.87
N LEU A 219 19.27 -4.59 6.83
CA LEU A 219 18.63 -4.47 5.51
C LEU A 219 18.49 -5.79 4.74
N GLY A 220 19.24 -6.82 5.14
CA GLY A 220 19.29 -8.10 4.43
C GLY A 220 19.71 -7.94 2.97
N ALA A 221 19.06 -8.69 2.08
CA ALA A 221 19.07 -8.39 0.64
C ALA A 221 17.75 -7.69 0.27
N PRO A 222 17.77 -6.66 -0.59
CA PRO A 222 16.54 -6.07 -1.10
C PRO A 222 15.67 -7.13 -1.79
N PRO A 223 14.33 -7.03 -1.68
CA PRO A 223 13.44 -8.00 -2.31
C PRO A 223 13.55 -7.93 -3.83
N PRO A 224 13.39 -9.03 -4.60
CA PRO A 224 13.65 -9.05 -6.05
C PRO A 224 12.78 -8.14 -6.94
N TRP A 225 11.78 -7.47 -6.38
CA TRP A 225 10.98 -6.44 -7.07
C TRP A 225 11.50 -5.00 -6.86
N TYR A 226 12.48 -4.80 -5.98
CA TYR A 226 13.06 -3.48 -5.73
C TYR A 226 14.08 -3.09 -6.81
N VAL A 227 13.92 -1.89 -7.37
CA VAL A 227 14.86 -1.27 -8.30
C VAL A 227 15.34 0.03 -7.66
N SER A 228 16.61 0.07 -7.22
CA SER A 228 17.15 1.27 -6.58
C SER A 228 17.27 2.43 -7.57
N SER A 229 16.65 3.56 -7.27
CA SER A 229 16.90 4.84 -7.94
C SER A 229 18.20 5.52 -7.47
N LEU A 230 19.16 4.73 -6.99
CA LEU A 230 20.54 5.18 -6.75
C LEU A 230 21.07 5.78 -8.05
N PRO A 231 21.54 7.05 -8.05
CA PRO A 231 22.24 7.59 -9.20
C PRO A 231 23.44 6.70 -9.47
N GLU A 232 23.48 6.08 -10.65
CA GLU A 232 24.56 5.18 -11.04
C GLU A 232 25.93 5.85 -10.79
N PRO A 233 27.00 5.08 -10.56
CA PRO A 233 28.36 5.63 -10.49
C PRO A 233 28.73 6.48 -11.73
N SER A 234 28.12 6.16 -12.88
CA SER A 234 28.17 6.94 -14.13
C SER A 234 27.64 8.37 -13.97
N THR A 235 26.59 8.61 -13.19
CA THR A 235 25.95 9.94 -13.00
C THR A 235 26.88 10.89 -12.25
N TYR A 236 27.50 10.42 -11.16
CA TYR A 236 28.53 11.18 -10.45
C TYR A 236 29.78 11.40 -11.30
N ALA A 237 30.18 10.40 -12.10
CA ALA A 237 31.28 10.54 -13.05
C ALA A 237 30.99 11.60 -14.13
N PHE A 238 29.78 11.62 -14.71
CA PHE A 238 29.39 12.62 -15.71
C PHE A 238 29.26 14.03 -15.13
N MET A 239 28.72 14.21 -13.92
CA MET A 239 28.74 15.51 -13.25
C MET A 239 30.18 15.99 -12.96
N GLY A 240 31.06 15.10 -12.50
CA GLY A 240 32.47 15.39 -12.27
C GLY A 240 33.21 15.78 -13.56
N LEU A 241 33.03 15.00 -14.64
CA LEU A 241 33.62 15.26 -15.96
C LEU A 241 33.08 16.56 -16.57
N GLY A 242 31.79 16.88 -16.39
CA GLY A 242 31.20 18.15 -16.80
C GLY A 242 31.86 19.35 -16.10
N LEU A 243 32.07 19.26 -14.78
CA LEU A 243 32.79 20.27 -14.00
C LEU A 243 34.24 20.43 -14.47
N VAL A 244 34.96 19.33 -14.70
CA VAL A 244 36.32 19.37 -15.26
C VAL A 244 36.35 20.02 -16.65
N GLY A 245 35.37 19.72 -17.50
CA GLY A 245 35.20 20.34 -18.82
C GLY A 245 35.02 21.86 -18.74
N ILE A 246 34.23 22.36 -17.78
CA ILE A 246 34.01 23.80 -17.53
C ILE A 246 35.29 24.47 -16.99
N VAL A 247 36.03 23.82 -16.10
CA VAL A 247 37.31 24.34 -15.59
C VAL A 247 38.38 24.40 -16.69
N LEU A 248 38.41 23.43 -17.60
CA LEU A 248 39.34 23.43 -18.75
C LEU A 248 38.94 24.45 -19.83
N SER A 249 37.65 24.61 -20.13
CA SER A 249 37.18 25.58 -21.13
C SER A 249 37.40 27.03 -20.66
N THR A 250 37.09 27.33 -19.39
CA THR A 250 37.37 28.65 -18.79
C THR A 250 38.87 28.96 -18.69
N ARG A 251 39.72 27.94 -18.47
CA ARG A 251 41.19 28.10 -18.52
C ARG A 251 41.72 28.36 -19.94
N ARG A 252 41.04 27.86 -20.98
CA ARG A 252 41.36 28.17 -22.39
C ARG A 252 40.85 29.56 -22.81
N ALA A 253 39.66 29.96 -22.35
CA ALA A 253 39.08 31.27 -22.62
C ALA A 253 39.83 32.45 -21.96
N ARG A 254 40.70 32.19 -20.97
CA ARG A 254 41.62 33.17 -20.37
C ARG A 254 43.04 33.17 -20.99
N ARG A 255 43.21 32.56 -22.17
CA ARG A 255 44.49 32.46 -22.91
C ARG A 255 44.38 32.90 -24.37
N HIS A 256 43.28 33.57 -24.71
CA HIS A 256 43.06 34.36 -25.91
C HIS A 256 42.56 35.74 -25.47
#